data_AF-A0A161JN42-F1
#
_entry.id   AF-A0A161JN42-F1
#
_cell.length_a   1.000
_cell.length_b   1.000
_cell.length_c   1.000
_cell.angle_alpha   90.00
_cell.angle_beta   90.00
_cell.angle_gamma   90.00
#
_symmetry.space_group_name_H-M   'P 1'
#
loop_
_entity.id
_entity.type
_entity.pdbx_description
1 polymer ?
#
loop_
_entity_poly.entity_id
_entity_poly.type
_entity_poly.pdbx_seq_one_letter_code
_entity_poly.pdbx_strand_id
1 'polypeptide(L)'
;MTPVSRCLHKVDHLSAVPDSTVAERINAALDELEGAYRKPCERIVALEMVLHEVRQNRRIGGTPFARFVHVSVERRQEKLSRCA
;
A
#
# COMPACT_ATOMS: atom_id res chain seq x y z
N MET A 1 -15.75 -6.47 -3.55
CA MET A 1 -14.65 -5.54 -3.24
C MET A 1 -13.37 -6.10 -3.83
N THR A 2 -12.60 -5.33 -4.59
CA THR A 2 -11.32 -5.79 -5.18
C THR A 2 -10.22 -5.84 -4.10
N PRO A 3 -9.13 -6.59 -4.30
CA PRO A 3 -7.98 -6.58 -3.38
C PRO A 3 -7.43 -5.16 -3.14
N VAL A 4 -7.34 -4.34 -4.19
CA VAL A 4 -6.91 -2.94 -4.11
C VAL A 4 -7.85 -2.11 -3.25
N SER A 5 -9.17 -2.17 -3.49
CA SER A 5 -10.13 -1.42 -2.67
C SER A 5 -10.09 -1.82 -1.21
N ARG A 6 -9.89 -3.12 -0.91
CA ARG A 6 -9.74 -3.61 0.46
C ARG A 6 -8.48 -3.05 1.14
N CYS A 7 -7.35 -3.06 0.43
CA CYS A 7 -6.11 -2.48 0.92
C CYS A 7 -6.28 -0.99 1.21
N LEU A 8 -6.89 -0.23 0.28
CA LEU A 8 -7.15 1.20 0.45
C LEU A 8 -8.05 1.51 1.65
N HIS A 9 -9.09 0.70 1.89
CA HIS A 9 -9.92 0.87 3.08
C HIS A 9 -9.14 0.67 4.38
N LYS A 10 -8.19 -0.28 4.42
CA LYS A 10 -7.30 -0.46 5.58
C LYS A 10 -6.35 0.72 5.74
N VAL A 11 -5.77 1.20 4.65
CA VAL A 11 -4.87 2.38 4.66
C VAL A 11 -5.61 3.62 5.15
N ASP A 12 -6.82 3.88 4.66
CA ASP A 12 -7.63 5.03 5.10
C ASP A 12 -7.96 4.94 6.58
N HIS A 13 -8.42 3.77 7.05
CA HIS A 13 -8.68 3.55 8.48
C HIS A 13 -7.44 3.79 9.35
N LEU A 14 -6.28 3.25 8.94
CA LEU A 14 -5.02 3.39 9.68
C LEU A 14 -4.48 4.82 9.68
N SER A 15 -4.85 5.65 8.71
CA SER A 15 -4.46 7.06 8.68
C SER A 15 -5.05 7.88 9.83
N ALA A 16 -6.17 7.42 10.40
CA ALA A 16 -6.87 8.06 11.51
C ALA A 16 -6.48 7.49 12.89
N VAL A 17 -5.64 6.44 12.95
CA VAL A 17 -5.26 5.77 14.19
C VAL A 17 -3.87 6.21 14.63
N PRO A 18 -3.69 6.88 15.78
CA PRO A 18 -2.38 7.26 16.29
C PRO A 18 -1.86 6.17 17.25
N ASP A 19 -1.52 5.00 16.73
CA ASP A 19 -0.87 3.94 17.51
C ASP A 19 0.47 3.51 16.88
N SER A 20 1.34 2.90 17.69
CA SER A 20 2.66 2.43 17.26
C SER A 20 2.61 1.21 16.33
N THR A 21 1.45 0.56 16.19
CA THR A 21 1.23 -0.63 15.37
C THR A 21 0.86 -0.30 13.92
N VAL A 22 0.60 0.97 13.60
CA VAL A 22 0.21 1.43 12.26
C VAL A 22 1.17 0.93 11.18
N ALA A 23 2.49 0.98 11.43
CA ALA A 23 3.48 0.54 10.47
C ALA A 23 3.38 -0.96 10.14
N GLU A 24 3.20 -1.81 11.16
CA GLU A 24 3.03 -3.25 11.00
C GLU A 24 1.72 -3.58 10.28
N ARG A 25 0.63 -2.89 10.64
CA ARG A 25 -0.69 -3.09 10.03
C ARG A 25 -0.74 -2.66 8.57
N ILE A 26 -0.01 -1.62 8.18
CA ILE A 26 0.16 -1.24 6.78
C ILE A 26 0.94 -2.31 6.02
N ASN A 27 2.04 -2.80 6.59
CA ASN A 27 2.82 -3.87 5.95
C ASN A 27 1.96 -5.13 5.74
N ALA A 28 1.18 -5.54 6.73
CA ALA A 28 0.26 -6.67 6.60
C ALA A 28 -0.80 -6.43 5.52
N ALA A 29 -1.35 -5.21 5.41
CA ALA A 29 -2.31 -4.87 4.35
C ALA A 29 -1.70 -4.93 2.94
N LEU A 30 -0.42 -4.58 2.80
CA LEU A 30 0.33 -4.69 1.54
C LEU A 30 0.70 -6.16 1.24
N ASP A 31 1.07 -6.94 2.24
CA ASP A 31 1.33 -8.39 2.09
C ASP A 31 0.08 -9.13 1.62
N GLU A 32 -1.08 -8.83 2.19
CA GLU A 32 -2.37 -9.37 1.76
C GLU A 32 -2.70 -8.97 0.32
N LEU A 33 -2.41 -7.72 -0.08
CA LEU A 33 -2.64 -7.25 -1.44
C LEU A 33 -1.77 -8.03 -2.43
N GLU A 34 -0.48 -8.15 -2.16
CA GLU A 34 0.45 -8.90 -3.00
C GLU A 34 0.09 -10.39 -3.07
N GLY A 35 -0.33 -10.97 -1.94
CA GLY A 35 -0.78 -12.37 -1.86
C GLY A 35 -2.02 -12.69 -2.69
N ALA A 36 -2.81 -11.68 -3.06
CA ALA A 36 -3.97 -11.85 -3.93
C ALA A 36 -3.60 -12.06 -5.41
N TYR A 37 -2.36 -11.76 -5.82
CA TYR A 37 -1.90 -11.88 -7.20
C TYR A 37 -0.77 -12.91 -7.34
N ARG A 38 -0.80 -13.67 -8.45
CA ARG A 38 0.17 -14.75 -8.68
C ARG A 38 1.44 -14.24 -9.32
N LYS A 39 1.34 -13.32 -10.29
CA LYS A 39 2.51 -12.85 -11.05
C LYS A 39 3.14 -11.61 -10.39
N PRO A 40 4.48 -11.49 -10.40
CA PRO A 40 5.17 -10.29 -9.95
C PRO A 40 4.65 -9.00 -10.60
N CYS A 41 4.42 -9.01 -11.92
CA CYS A 41 3.92 -7.84 -12.65
C CYS A 41 2.52 -7.41 -12.18
N GLU A 42 1.62 -8.36 -11.88
CA GLU A 42 0.29 -8.07 -11.35
C GLU A 42 0.35 -7.44 -9.95
N ARG A 43 1.29 -7.89 -9.12
CA ARG A 43 1.56 -7.30 -7.80
C ARG A 43 2.06 -5.87 -7.91
N ILE A 44 3.00 -5.61 -8.83
CA ILE A 44 3.51 -4.26 -9.10
C ILE A 44 2.37 -3.33 -9.48
N VAL A 45 1.53 -3.71 -10.46
CA VAL A 45 0.39 -2.90 -10.90
C VAL A 45 -0.60 -2.65 -9.75
N ALA A 46 -0.87 -3.65 -8.91
CA ALA A 46 -1.73 -3.48 -7.74
C ALA A 46 -1.18 -2.48 -6.73
N LEU A 47 0.13 -2.52 -6.47
CA LEU A 47 0.82 -1.56 -5.60
C LEU A 47 0.82 -0.14 -6.20
N GLU A 48 0.98 0.00 -7.52
CA GLU A 48 0.89 1.30 -8.21
C GLU A 48 -0.50 1.91 -8.07
N MET A 49 -1.56 1.11 -8.20
CA MET A 49 -2.93 1.56 -8.00
C MET A 49 -3.15 2.08 -6.56
N VAL A 50 -2.66 1.36 -5.55
CA VAL A 50 -2.75 1.83 -4.15
C VAL A 50 -2.01 3.16 -3.98
N LEU A 51 -0.81 3.26 -4.55
CA LEU A 51 -0.01 4.47 -4.43
C LEU A 51 -0.68 5.68 -5.11
N HIS A 52 -1.25 5.47 -6.28
CA HIS A 52 -1.98 6.49 -7.03
C HIS A 52 -3.13 7.06 -6.19
N GLU A 53 -3.95 6.18 -5.61
CA GLU A 53 -5.11 6.56 -4.79
C GLU A 53 -4.70 7.25 -3.49
N VAL A 54 -3.64 6.79 -2.83
CA VAL A 54 -3.10 7.45 -1.62
C VAL A 54 -2.59 8.86 -1.93
N ARG A 55 -1.95 9.06 -3.09
CA ARG A 55 -1.49 10.39 -3.54
C ARG A 55 -2.66 11.30 -3.89
N GLN A 56 -3.73 10.77 -4.46
CA GLN A 56 -4.92 11.56 -4.82
C GLN A 56 -5.82 11.87 -3.62
N ASN A 57 -5.75 11.09 -2.55
CA ASN A 57 -6.55 11.31 -1.35
C ASN A 57 -6.11 12.60 -0.65
N ARG A 58 -6.87 13.68 -0.83
CA ARG A 58 -6.60 15.01 -0.26
C ARG A 58 -6.48 15.04 1.26
N ARG A 59 -7.02 14.05 1.98
CA ARG A 59 -6.95 13.98 3.45
C ARG A 59 -5.55 13.55 3.92
N ILE A 60 -4.87 12.72 3.14
CA ILE A 60 -3.59 12.12 3.54
C ILE A 60 -2.44 12.45 2.60
N GLY A 61 -2.71 12.89 1.37
CA GLY A 61 -1.75 13.26 0.35
C GLY A 61 -0.86 14.42 0.82
N GLY A 62 0.34 14.10 1.29
CA GLY A 62 1.30 15.06 1.86
C GLY A 62 1.62 14.83 3.34
N THR A 63 0.88 13.94 4.02
CA THR A 63 1.16 13.57 5.42
C THR A 63 2.39 12.66 5.52
N PRO A 64 3.06 12.61 6.70
CA PRO A 64 4.09 11.61 6.98
C PRO A 64 3.59 10.17 6.77
N PHE A 65 2.30 9.92 7.05
CA PHE A 65 1.66 8.64 6.81
C PHE A 65 1.67 8.26 5.32
N ALA A 66 1.23 9.16 4.42
CA ALA A 66 1.29 8.91 2.99
C ALA A 66 2.72 8.72 2.47
N ARG A 67 3.70 9.45 3.04
CA ARG A 67 5.12 9.26 2.71
C ARG A 67 5.62 7.88 3.15
N PHE A 68 5.19 7.40 4.32
CA PHE A 68 5.52 6.06 4.78
C PHE A 68 4.95 4.99 3.84
N VAL A 69 3.66 5.09 3.47
CA VAL A 69 3.04 4.17 2.50
C VAL A 69 3.80 4.18 1.18
N HIS A 70 4.20 5.35 0.69
CA HIS A 70 4.98 5.49 -0.52
C HIS A 70 6.31 4.73 -0.48
N VAL A 71 7.12 4.97 0.56
CA VAL A 71 8.43 4.30 0.70
C VAL A 71 8.26 2.79 0.87
N SER A 72 7.23 2.35 1.58
CA SER A 72 6.93 0.92 1.74
C SER A 72 6.56 0.26 0.41
N VAL A 73 5.78 0.94 -0.43
CA VAL A 73 5.42 0.47 -1.78
C VAL A 73 6.65 0.44 -2.70
N GLU A 74 7.44 1.51 -2.76
CA GLU A 74 8.64 1.59 -3.61
C GLU A 74 9.62 0.44 -3.31
N ARG A 75 9.90 0.17 -2.04
CA ARG A 75 10.78 -0.93 -1.62
C ARG A 75 10.27 -2.31 -2.08
N ARG A 76 8.95 -2.52 -2.04
CA ARG A 76 8.32 -3.77 -2.48
C ARG A 76 8.41 -3.91 -4.00
N GLN A 77 8.15 -2.83 -4.73
CA GLN A 77 8.28 -2.80 -6.19
C GLN A 77 9.73 -3.07 -6.63
N GLU A 78 10.72 -2.44 -6.01
CA GLU A 78 12.14 -2.72 -6.28
C GLU A 78 12.49 -4.20 -6.10
N LYS A 79 11.97 -4.84 -5.05
CA LYS A 79 12.17 -6.27 -4.80
C LYS A 79 11.49 -7.12 -5.87
N LEU A 80 10.24 -6.80 -6.23
CA LEU A 80 9.47 -7.54 -7.23
C LEU A 80 10.07 -7.42 -8.63
N SER A 81 10.57 -6.24 -9.01
CA SER A 81 11.20 -6.00 -10.31
C SER A 81 12.50 -6.79 -10.52
N ARG A 82 13.16 -7.25 -9.46
CA ARG A 82 14.32 -8.15 -9.55
C ARG A 82 13.93 -9.60 -9.83
N CYS A 83 12.66 -9.96 -9.65
CA CYS A 83 12.14 -11.32 -9.79
C CYS A 83 11.06 -11.44 -10.88
N ALA A 84 10.81 -10.36 -11.63
CA ALA A 84 9.79 -10.27 -12.67
C ALA A 84 10.33 -10.68 -14.04
#